data_AF-A0A4W5M7Q1-F1
#
_entry.id   AF-A0A4W5M7Q1-F1
#
_cell.length_a   1.000
_cell.length_b   1.000
_cell.length_c   1.000
_cell.angle_alpha   90.00
_cell.angle_beta   90.00
_cell.angle_gamma   90.00
#
_symmetry.space_group_name_H-M   'P 1'
#
loop_
_entity.id
_entity.type
_entity.pdbx_description
1 polymer ?
#
loop_
_entity_poly.entity_id
_entity_poly.type
_entity_poly.pdbx_seq_one_letter_code
_entity_poly.pdbx_strand_id
1 'polypeptide(L)'
;MVRPTTWLLGGLFGLMWVIPVLMTATKIAQCTSLKTLETKLTDRRRYMRQNFPINYTVRVHYDEVFKLSNISRLRVRVVDLEEGDLQDVWLLVNQEVLKKILRVLPERHPSYKYTADLEDLFRKIQQVFPPQSDEREPPERIEEIYNRVKEPDSKGWRFVTPKSLLDNCYRTMHCLFKNCFPSEDGEQDYCSALHWRKGRKRQLQKT
;
A
#
# COMPACT_ATOMS: atom_id res chain seq x y z
N MET A 1 -20.28 56.97 1.57
CA MET A 1 -19.74 55.76 2.23
C MET A 1 -19.74 54.62 1.22
N VAL A 2 -18.60 54.30 0.61
CA VAL A 2 -18.46 53.17 -0.33
C VAL A 2 -17.45 52.20 0.28
N ARG A 3 -17.90 50.98 0.55
CA ARG A 3 -17.18 49.90 1.24
C ARG A 3 -15.93 49.45 0.45
N PRO A 4 -14.86 48.98 1.11
CA PRO A 4 -13.65 48.50 0.45
C PRO A 4 -13.82 47.05 -0.01
N THR A 5 -14.24 46.84 -1.26
CA THR A 5 -14.45 45.52 -1.86
C THR A 5 -13.17 44.90 -2.44
N THR A 6 -12.05 45.64 -2.49
CA THR A 6 -10.82 45.25 -3.21
C THR A 6 -9.88 44.35 -2.42
N TRP A 7 -9.99 44.29 -1.09
CA TRP A 7 -9.07 43.48 -0.26
C TRP A 7 -9.44 41.99 -0.20
N LEU A 8 -10.73 41.66 -0.38
CA LEU A 8 -11.21 40.27 -0.38
C LEU A 8 -10.83 39.52 -1.67
N LEU A 9 -10.75 40.20 -2.81
CA LEU A 9 -10.35 39.58 -4.08
C LEU A 9 -8.86 39.22 -4.11
N GLY A 10 -7.97 40.07 -3.56
CA GLY A 10 -6.54 39.77 -3.49
C GLY A 10 -6.20 38.55 -2.65
N GLY A 11 -6.90 38.35 -1.52
CA GLY A 11 -6.76 37.16 -0.67
C GLY A 11 -7.24 35.87 -1.36
N LEU A 12 -8.36 35.94 -2.09
CA LEU A 12 -8.89 34.81 -2.86
C LEU A 12 -7.96 34.37 -3.99
N PHE A 13 -7.35 35.32 -4.72
CA PHE A 13 -6.34 34.97 -5.73
C PHE A 13 -5.10 34.34 -5.07
N GLY A 14 -4.59 34.86 -3.96
CA GLY A 14 -3.47 34.26 -3.23
C GLY A 14 -3.73 32.82 -2.77
N LEU A 15 -4.90 32.54 -2.18
CA LEU A 15 -5.31 31.18 -1.78
C LEU A 15 -5.43 30.22 -2.98
N MET A 16 -5.93 30.70 -4.12
CA MET A 16 -6.08 29.89 -5.33
C MET A 16 -4.74 29.43 -5.93
N TRP A 17 -3.62 30.14 -5.69
CA TRP A 17 -2.29 29.71 -6.14
C TRP A 17 -1.56 28.83 -5.12
N VAL A 18 -1.79 29.03 -3.81
CA VAL A 18 -1.08 28.29 -2.75
C VAL A 18 -1.60 26.85 -2.63
N ILE A 19 -2.91 26.63 -2.76
CA ILE A 19 -3.52 25.30 -2.60
C ILE A 19 -3.03 24.30 -3.67
N PRO A 20 -3.01 24.64 -4.98
CA PRO A 20 -2.50 23.72 -6.01
C PRO A 20 -1.00 23.41 -5.85
N VAL A 21 -0.18 24.40 -5.46
CA VAL A 21 1.27 24.22 -5.26
C VAL A 21 1.56 23.28 -4.09
N LEU A 22 0.79 23.38 -3.00
CA LEU A 22 0.94 22.47 -1.87
C LEU A 22 0.57 21.03 -2.26
N MET A 23 -0.55 20.86 -2.98
CA MET A 23 -1.02 19.53 -3.41
C MET A 23 -0.06 18.85 -4.39
N THR A 24 0.57 19.59 -5.29
CA THR A 24 1.59 19.03 -6.20
C THR A 24 2.86 18.63 -5.45
N ALA A 25 3.31 19.44 -4.49
CA ALA A 25 4.46 19.13 -3.64
C ALA A 25 4.24 17.84 -2.81
N THR A 26 3.06 17.67 -2.21
CA THR A 26 2.71 16.44 -1.45
C THR A 26 2.74 15.21 -2.35
N LYS A 27 2.15 15.27 -3.55
CA LYS A 27 2.18 14.13 -4.51
C LYS A 27 3.59 13.76 -4.95
N ILE A 28 4.46 14.76 -5.20
CA ILE A 28 5.86 14.52 -5.56
C ILE A 28 6.60 13.84 -4.41
N ALA A 29 6.39 14.29 -3.17
CA ALA A 29 7.00 13.69 -1.99
C ALA A 29 6.57 12.23 -1.80
N GLN A 30 5.26 11.94 -1.95
CA GLN A 30 4.72 10.57 -1.89
C GLN A 30 5.38 9.64 -2.90
N CYS A 31 5.41 10.04 -4.18
CA CYS A 31 6.03 9.22 -5.22
C CYS A 31 7.53 9.03 -4.99
N THR A 32 8.22 10.03 -4.44
CA THR A 32 9.65 9.92 -4.09
C THR A 32 9.88 8.87 -2.99
N SER A 33 9.06 8.90 -1.93
CA SER A 33 9.12 7.89 -0.87
C SER A 33 8.77 6.48 -1.38
N LEU A 34 7.78 6.37 -2.27
CA LEU A 34 7.40 5.10 -2.88
C LEU A 34 8.47 4.53 -3.82
N LYS A 35 9.17 5.36 -4.61
CA LYS A 35 10.34 4.94 -5.41
C LYS A 35 11.52 4.49 -4.54
N THR A 36 11.71 5.14 -3.40
CA THR A 36 12.70 4.71 -2.41
C THR A 36 12.36 3.31 -1.87
N LEU A 37 11.08 3.08 -1.57
CA LEU A 37 10.58 1.78 -1.13
C LEU A 37 10.73 0.73 -2.22
N GLU A 38 10.37 1.05 -3.45
CA GLU A 38 10.55 0.18 -4.62
C GLU A 38 12.00 -0.31 -4.73
N THR A 39 12.95 0.62 -4.67
CA THR A 39 14.39 0.33 -4.72
C THR A 39 14.78 -0.65 -3.62
N LYS A 40 14.34 -0.45 -2.38
CA LYS A 40 14.60 -1.38 -1.27
C LYS A 40 13.93 -2.73 -1.46
N LEU A 41 12.75 -2.78 -2.06
CA LEU A 41 12.02 -4.02 -2.32
C LEU A 41 12.65 -4.86 -3.44
N THR A 42 13.58 -4.33 -4.25
CA THR A 42 14.32 -5.13 -5.25
C THR A 42 15.12 -6.27 -4.58
N ASP A 43 15.72 -5.99 -3.41
CA ASP A 43 16.53 -6.94 -2.65
C ASP A 43 15.70 -7.96 -1.84
N ARG A 44 14.37 -7.94 -1.95
CA ARG A 44 13.46 -8.83 -1.19
C ARG A 44 13.80 -10.31 -1.34
N ARG A 45 14.34 -10.74 -2.50
CA ARG A 45 14.75 -12.14 -2.71
C ARG A 45 15.93 -12.53 -1.81
N ARG A 46 16.91 -11.63 -1.67
CA ARG A 46 18.10 -11.86 -0.84
C ARG A 46 17.70 -11.95 0.62
N TYR A 47 17.04 -10.90 1.11
CA TYR A 47 16.73 -10.81 2.53
C TYR A 47 15.56 -11.68 2.99
N MET A 48 14.55 -11.95 2.16
CA MET A 48 13.37 -12.72 2.60
C MET A 48 13.30 -14.17 2.11
N ARG A 49 14.27 -14.63 1.32
CA ARG A 49 14.35 -16.03 0.89
C ARG A 49 15.73 -16.64 1.09
N GLN A 50 16.80 -16.00 0.63
CA GLN A 50 18.14 -16.62 0.70
C GLN A 50 18.69 -16.66 2.13
N ASN A 51 18.35 -15.65 2.94
CA ASN A 51 18.75 -15.59 4.35
C ASN A 51 17.87 -16.41 5.30
N PHE A 52 16.80 -17.04 4.81
CA PHE A 52 15.87 -17.81 5.63
C PHE A 52 16.03 -19.31 5.37
N PRO A 53 15.72 -20.18 6.35
CA PRO A 53 15.66 -21.61 6.13
C PRO A 53 14.70 -21.99 5.00
N ILE A 54 14.97 -23.13 4.37
CA ILE A 54 14.10 -23.68 3.32
C ILE A 54 12.71 -23.93 3.93
N ASN A 55 11.66 -23.47 3.23
CA ASN A 55 10.25 -23.55 3.66
C ASN A 55 9.93 -22.85 4.99
N TYR A 56 10.78 -21.92 5.44
CA TYR A 56 10.46 -21.09 6.58
C TYR A 56 9.20 -20.23 6.32
N THR A 57 8.31 -20.19 7.30
CA THR A 57 7.06 -19.43 7.24
C THR A 57 6.84 -18.66 8.53
N VAL A 58 6.15 -17.53 8.41
CA VAL A 58 5.69 -16.71 9.53
C VAL A 58 4.18 -16.82 9.66
N ARG A 59 3.70 -16.74 10.89
CA ARG A 59 2.28 -16.75 11.21
C ARG A 59 1.71 -15.34 11.05
N VAL A 60 0.71 -15.21 10.20
CA VAL A 60 -0.01 -13.95 9.91
C VAL A 60 -1.52 -14.20 9.89
N HIS A 61 -2.34 -13.18 10.09
CA HIS A 61 -3.79 -13.25 9.91
C HIS A 61 -4.14 -13.32 8.42
N TYR A 62 -5.37 -13.77 8.13
CA TYR A 62 -5.86 -13.86 6.74
C TYR A 62 -5.83 -12.51 6.02
N ASP A 63 -6.23 -11.43 6.70
CA ASP A 63 -6.30 -10.08 6.10
C ASP A 63 -4.94 -9.42 5.91
N GLU A 64 -3.91 -9.90 6.61
CA GLU A 64 -2.52 -9.45 6.41
C GLU A 64 -1.92 -9.99 5.10
N VAL A 65 -2.57 -10.97 4.47
CA VAL A 65 -2.18 -11.48 3.15
C VAL A 65 -2.89 -10.68 2.05
N PHE A 66 -2.50 -9.42 1.90
CA PHE A 66 -3.12 -8.49 0.95
C PHE A 66 -2.57 -8.66 -0.47
N LYS A 67 -3.34 -9.29 -1.37
CA LYS A 67 -2.96 -9.56 -2.76
C LYS A 67 -3.72 -8.68 -3.73
N LEU A 68 -3.27 -8.66 -4.99
CA LEU A 68 -4.01 -8.04 -6.11
C LEU A 68 -5.46 -8.56 -6.20
N SER A 69 -5.70 -9.84 -5.88
CA SER A 69 -7.06 -10.40 -5.89
C SER A 69 -7.96 -9.82 -4.82
N ASN A 70 -7.39 -9.34 -3.70
CA ASN A 70 -8.14 -8.66 -2.65
C ASN A 70 -8.58 -7.29 -3.17
N ILE A 71 -7.66 -6.52 -3.78
CA ILE A 71 -7.95 -5.22 -4.42
C ILE A 71 -9.09 -5.36 -5.44
N SER A 72 -8.98 -6.27 -6.40
CA SER A 72 -10.03 -6.47 -7.41
C SER A 72 -11.36 -6.90 -6.81
N ARG A 73 -11.36 -7.66 -5.71
CA ARG A 73 -12.60 -8.06 -5.02
C ARG A 73 -13.24 -6.90 -4.28
N LEU A 74 -12.45 -6.07 -3.61
CA LEU A 74 -12.93 -4.91 -2.87
C LEU A 74 -13.56 -3.90 -3.84
N ARG A 75 -12.88 -3.55 -4.94
CA ARG A 75 -13.40 -2.67 -6.00
C ARG A 75 -14.75 -3.10 -6.59
N VAL A 76 -15.06 -4.40 -6.56
CA VAL A 76 -16.29 -4.96 -7.12
C VAL A 76 -17.40 -5.09 -6.08
N ARG A 77 -17.05 -5.29 -4.80
CA ARG A 77 -18.01 -5.69 -3.76
C ARG A 77 -18.33 -4.59 -2.75
N VAL A 78 -17.47 -3.58 -2.64
CA VAL A 78 -17.62 -2.49 -1.67
C VAL A 78 -18.14 -1.28 -2.42
N VAL A 79 -19.33 -0.83 -2.03
CA VAL A 79 -19.94 0.41 -2.53
C VAL A 79 -19.20 1.60 -1.90
N ASP A 80 -19.09 2.71 -2.64
CA ASP A 80 -18.42 3.95 -2.20
C ASP A 80 -16.94 3.78 -1.78
N LEU A 81 -16.28 2.77 -2.34
CA LEU A 81 -14.85 2.53 -2.16
C LEU A 81 -14.03 3.54 -2.97
N GLU A 82 -13.14 4.26 -2.29
CA GLU A 82 -12.15 5.13 -2.93
C GLU A 82 -10.80 4.42 -3.04
N GLU A 83 -9.95 4.88 -3.97
CA GLU A 83 -8.59 4.35 -4.08
C GLU A 83 -7.75 4.66 -2.84
N GLY A 84 -8.02 5.77 -2.15
CA GLY A 84 -7.40 6.10 -0.86
C GLY A 84 -7.61 4.98 0.17
N ASP A 85 -8.82 4.41 0.24
CA ASP A 85 -9.16 3.36 1.21
C ASP A 85 -8.27 2.13 1.02
N LEU A 86 -8.00 1.78 -0.23
CA LEU A 86 -7.13 0.65 -0.58
C LEU A 86 -5.66 0.96 -0.31
N GLN A 87 -5.23 2.20 -0.51
CA GLN A 87 -3.87 2.66 -0.24
C GLN A 87 -3.58 2.64 1.27
N ASP A 88 -4.53 3.06 2.09
CA ASP A 88 -4.42 3.04 3.54
C ASP A 88 -4.43 1.62 4.10
N VAL A 89 -5.31 0.74 3.60
CA VAL A 89 -5.28 -0.69 3.92
C VAL A 89 -3.94 -1.31 3.54
N TRP A 90 -3.42 -0.99 2.36
CA TRP A 90 -2.10 -1.47 1.94
C TRP A 90 -1.00 -1.02 2.90
N LEU A 91 -1.03 0.25 3.32
CA LEU A 91 -0.03 0.80 4.22
C LEU A 91 -0.08 0.12 5.60
N LEU A 92 -1.27 0.03 6.20
CA LEU A 92 -1.47 -0.62 7.49
C LEU A 92 -1.02 -2.07 7.46
N VAL A 93 -1.51 -2.85 6.48
CA VAL A 93 -1.21 -4.29 6.39
C VAL A 93 0.29 -4.53 6.30
N ASN A 94 0.99 -3.78 5.44
CA ASN A 94 2.42 -4.01 5.24
C ASN A 94 3.26 -3.54 6.44
N GLN A 95 2.84 -2.49 7.16
CA GLN A 95 3.44 -2.12 8.44
C GLN A 95 3.33 -3.24 9.47
N GLU A 96 2.14 -3.80 9.68
CA GLU A 96 1.93 -4.88 10.66
C GLU A 96 2.66 -6.16 10.26
N VAL A 97 2.68 -6.49 8.97
CA VAL A 97 3.48 -7.60 8.44
C VAL A 97 4.97 -7.44 8.75
N LEU A 98 5.54 -6.26 8.54
CA LEU A 98 6.96 -6.01 8.81
C LEU A 98 7.27 -6.14 10.31
N LYS A 99 6.39 -5.63 11.18
CA LYS A 99 6.50 -5.82 12.64
C LYS A 99 6.48 -7.31 13.01
N LYS A 100 5.60 -8.10 12.39
CA LYS A 100 5.55 -9.56 12.64
C LYS A 100 6.79 -10.29 12.14
N ILE A 101 7.36 -9.90 11.00
CA ILE A 101 8.64 -10.44 10.54
C ILE A 101 9.75 -10.07 11.52
N LEU A 102 9.84 -8.81 11.97
CA LEU A 102 10.84 -8.37 12.95
C LEU A 102 10.75 -9.14 14.28
N ARG A 103 9.54 -9.43 14.76
CA ARG A 103 9.33 -10.20 16.01
C ARG A 103 9.94 -11.61 15.98
N VAL A 104 10.09 -12.22 14.80
CA VAL A 104 10.68 -13.55 14.66
C VAL A 104 12.17 -13.51 14.26
N LEU A 105 12.71 -12.33 14.00
CA LEU A 105 14.10 -12.13 13.61
C LEU A 105 14.94 -11.67 14.81
N PRO A 106 15.96 -12.44 15.23
CA PRO A 106 16.96 -11.93 16.16
C PRO A 106 17.69 -10.71 15.57
N GLU A 107 18.14 -9.77 16.41
CA GLU A 107 18.83 -8.55 15.95
C GLU A 107 20.07 -8.84 15.09
N ARG A 108 20.77 -9.95 15.38
CA ARG A 108 21.96 -10.40 14.63
C ARG A 108 21.63 -11.07 13.30
N HIS A 109 20.35 -11.33 13.01
CA HIS A 109 19.94 -11.97 11.77
C HIS A 109 20.26 -11.05 10.57
N PRO A 110 20.84 -11.56 9.47
CA PRO A 110 21.26 -10.72 8.34
C PRO A 110 20.13 -9.95 7.66
N SER A 111 18.87 -10.36 7.85
CA SER A 111 17.68 -9.65 7.36
C SER A 111 17.03 -8.70 8.36
N TYR A 112 17.50 -8.65 9.61
CA TYR A 112 16.91 -7.80 10.65
C TYR A 112 16.98 -6.33 10.25
N LYS A 113 18.19 -5.82 9.98
CA LYS A 113 18.41 -4.42 9.57
C LYS A 113 17.60 -4.05 8.32
N TYR A 114 17.60 -4.90 7.30
CA TYR A 114 16.79 -4.69 6.09
C TYR A 114 15.30 -4.55 6.40
N THR A 115 14.77 -5.40 7.28
CA THR A 115 13.35 -5.36 7.66
C THR A 115 13.02 -4.14 8.51
N ALA A 116 13.92 -3.75 9.42
CA ALA A 116 13.78 -2.55 10.25
C ALA A 116 13.83 -1.26 9.40
N ASP A 117 14.75 -1.19 8.43
CA ASP A 117 14.82 -0.07 7.49
C ASP A 117 13.53 0.04 6.65
N LEU A 118 12.93 -1.09 6.25
CA LEU A 118 11.64 -1.09 5.57
C LEU A 118 10.51 -0.60 6.49
N GLU A 119 10.46 -1.06 7.74
CA GLU A 119 9.44 -0.62 8.71
C GLU A 119 9.52 0.88 8.97
N ASP A 120 10.73 1.42 9.16
CA ASP A 120 10.95 2.86 9.32
C ASP A 120 10.53 3.64 8.06
N LEU A 121 10.82 3.11 6.87
CA LEU A 121 10.39 3.72 5.62
C LEU A 121 8.87 3.74 5.49
N PHE A 122 8.18 2.68 5.88
CA PHE A 122 6.71 2.65 5.91
C PHE A 122 6.12 3.65 6.91
N ARG A 123 6.75 3.85 8.08
CA ARG A 123 6.37 4.90 9.04
C ARG A 123 6.55 6.29 8.45
N LYS A 124 7.64 6.54 7.74
CA LYS A 124 7.89 7.82 7.04
C LYS A 124 6.91 8.06 5.90
N ILE A 125 6.60 7.02 5.12
CA ILE A 125 5.58 7.08 4.07
C ILE A 125 4.26 7.53 4.68
N GLN A 126 3.82 6.92 5.77
CA GLN A 126 2.57 7.30 6.44
C GLN A 126 2.48 8.78 6.82
N GLN A 127 3.60 9.44 7.12
CA GLN A 127 3.63 10.86 7.47
C GLN A 127 3.44 11.78 6.25
N VAL A 128 3.70 11.29 5.04
CA VAL A 128 3.63 12.06 3.77
C VAL A 128 2.32 11.78 3.01
N PHE A 129 1.66 10.67 3.31
CA PHE A 129 0.31 10.41 2.84
C PHE A 129 -0.67 11.23 3.69
N PRO A 130 -1.53 12.08 3.07
CA PRO A 130 -2.51 12.82 3.83
C PRO A 130 -3.40 11.81 4.53
N PRO A 131 -3.75 12.04 5.81
CA PRO A 131 -4.86 11.32 6.38
C PRO A 131 -6.07 11.54 5.46
N GLN A 132 -6.87 10.50 5.23
CA GLN A 132 -8.20 10.75 4.69
C GLN A 132 -8.88 11.78 5.59
N SER A 133 -9.66 12.68 4.98
CA SER A 133 -10.37 13.70 5.73
C SER A 133 -11.09 13.03 6.91
N ASP A 134 -10.82 13.48 8.13
CA ASP A 134 -11.41 12.91 9.36
C ASP A 134 -12.96 12.92 9.34
N GLU A 135 -13.55 13.65 8.39
CA GLU A 135 -15.00 13.75 8.14
C GLU A 135 -15.57 12.58 7.32
N ARG A 136 -14.75 11.85 6.54
CA ARG A 136 -15.22 10.74 5.70
C ARG A 136 -15.09 9.43 6.47
N GLU A 137 -16.22 8.80 6.75
CA GLU A 137 -16.24 7.44 7.28
C GLU A 137 -15.84 6.44 6.17
N PRO A 138 -14.82 5.59 6.40
CA PRO A 138 -14.47 4.55 5.43
C PRO A 138 -15.61 3.53 5.33
N PRO A 139 -15.80 2.86 4.18
CA PRO A 139 -16.81 1.82 4.05
C PRO A 139 -16.65 0.75 5.14
N GLU A 140 -17.76 0.22 5.67
CA GLU A 140 -17.78 -0.78 6.77
C GLU A 140 -16.77 -1.92 6.53
N ARG A 141 -16.69 -2.40 5.28
CA ARG A 141 -15.77 -3.49 4.93
C ARG A 141 -14.30 -3.13 5.09
N ILE A 142 -13.93 -1.87 4.88
CA ILE A 142 -12.58 -1.34 5.06
C ILE A 142 -12.28 -1.19 6.55
N GLU A 143 -13.22 -0.66 7.32
CA GLU A 143 -13.11 -0.54 8.78
C GLU A 143 -12.92 -1.92 9.44
N GLU A 144 -13.71 -2.91 9.03
CA GLU A 144 -13.55 -4.29 9.45
C GLU A 144 -12.15 -4.85 9.21
N ILE A 145 -11.53 -4.52 8.07
CA ILE A 145 -10.16 -4.95 7.75
C ILE A 145 -9.18 -4.28 8.71
N TYR A 146 -9.33 -2.97 8.97
CA TYR A 146 -8.50 -2.26 9.94
C TYR A 146 -8.57 -2.90 11.32
N ASN A 147 -9.78 -3.17 11.80
CA ASN A 147 -10.00 -3.79 13.10
C ASN A 147 -9.35 -5.17 13.18
N ARG A 148 -9.56 -6.04 12.18
CA ARG A 148 -8.97 -7.39 12.16
C ARG A 148 -7.45 -7.42 12.01
N VAL A 149 -6.84 -6.41 11.39
CA VAL A 149 -5.38 -6.31 11.24
C VAL A 149 -4.75 -5.79 12.53
N LYS A 150 -5.40 -4.85 13.23
CA LYS A 150 -4.92 -4.31 14.52
C LYS A 150 -5.20 -5.22 15.71
N GLU A 151 -6.23 -6.07 15.63
CA GLU A 151 -6.61 -6.98 16.70
C GLU A 151 -5.64 -8.16 16.82
N PRO A 152 -4.90 -8.30 17.94
CA PRO A 152 -3.90 -9.35 18.10
C PRO A 152 -4.49 -10.77 18.15
N ASP A 153 -5.75 -10.91 18.58
CA ASP A 153 -6.45 -12.18 18.74
C ASP A 153 -7.42 -12.50 17.59
N SER A 154 -7.30 -11.78 16.47
CA SER A 154 -8.15 -11.96 15.29
C SER A 154 -8.18 -13.44 14.85
N LYS A 155 -9.41 -13.97 14.71
CA LYS A 155 -9.64 -15.39 14.44
C LYS A 155 -9.15 -15.75 13.03
N GLY A 156 -8.28 -16.76 12.98
CA GLY A 156 -7.80 -17.33 11.74
C GLY A 156 -6.40 -16.88 11.38
N TRP A 157 -5.55 -17.86 11.08
CA TRP A 157 -4.13 -17.65 10.80
C TRP A 157 -3.73 -18.39 9.53
N ARG A 158 -2.67 -17.89 8.89
CA ARG A 158 -1.97 -18.55 7.80
C ARG A 158 -0.47 -18.55 8.06
N PHE A 159 0.19 -19.58 7.56
CA PHE A 159 1.63 -19.64 7.45
C PHE A 159 2.03 -19.19 6.05
N VAL A 160 2.84 -18.14 5.97
CA VAL A 160 3.26 -17.53 4.71
C VAL A 160 4.76 -17.28 4.73
N THR A 161 5.44 -17.45 3.60
CA THR A 161 6.87 -17.13 3.52
C THR A 161 7.06 -15.61 3.59
N PRO A 162 8.09 -15.09 4.30
CA PRO A 162 8.39 -13.65 4.32
C PRO A 162 8.54 -13.06 2.92
N LYS A 163 9.14 -13.82 1.99
CA LYS A 163 9.27 -13.39 0.59
C LYS A 163 7.92 -13.19 -0.08
N SER A 164 6.96 -14.09 0.13
CA SER A 164 5.65 -13.93 -0.50
C SER A 164 4.91 -12.71 0.03
N LEU A 165 5.12 -12.32 1.29
CA LEU A 165 4.54 -11.12 1.86
C LEU A 165 5.11 -9.87 1.17
N LEU A 166 6.43 -9.76 1.02
CA LEU A 166 7.04 -8.64 0.29
C LEU A 166 6.78 -8.66 -1.23
N ASP A 167 6.61 -9.84 -1.83
CA ASP A 167 6.19 -9.95 -3.24
C ASP A 167 4.76 -9.41 -3.43
N ASN A 168 3.87 -9.65 -2.46
CA ASN A 168 2.53 -9.06 -2.49
C ASN A 168 2.62 -7.55 -2.30
N CYS A 169 3.35 -7.07 -1.28
CA CYS A 169 3.62 -5.65 -1.01
C CYS A 169 4.03 -4.91 -2.29
N TYR A 170 5.05 -5.41 -2.97
CA TYR A 170 5.58 -4.83 -4.20
C TYR A 170 4.51 -4.76 -5.30
N ARG A 171 3.84 -5.88 -5.60
CA ARG A 171 2.84 -5.93 -6.68
C ARG A 171 1.64 -5.03 -6.43
N THR A 172 1.13 -5.03 -5.20
CA THR A 172 -0.03 -4.19 -4.85
C THR A 172 0.34 -2.71 -4.83
N MET A 173 1.58 -2.36 -4.45
CA MET A 173 2.09 -0.99 -4.52
C MET A 173 2.05 -0.46 -5.96
N HIS A 174 2.61 -1.19 -6.93
CA HIS A 174 2.57 -0.77 -8.34
C HIS A 174 1.14 -0.66 -8.88
N CYS A 175 0.21 -1.49 -8.39
CA CYS A 175 -1.20 -1.41 -8.78
C CYS A 175 -1.93 -0.19 -8.18
N LEU A 176 -1.75 0.08 -6.88
CA LEU A 176 -2.46 1.16 -6.17
C LEU A 176 -1.87 2.55 -6.42
N PHE A 177 -0.56 2.63 -6.71
CA PHE A 177 0.16 3.88 -6.90
C PHE A 177 0.72 4.00 -8.32
N LYS A 178 -0.03 3.53 -9.33
CA LYS A 178 0.38 3.52 -10.75
C LYS A 178 0.94 4.86 -11.25
N ASN A 179 0.44 5.98 -10.73
CA ASN A 179 0.88 7.32 -11.14
C ASN A 179 2.33 7.63 -10.71
N CYS A 180 2.84 6.94 -9.69
CA CYS A 180 4.23 7.06 -9.25
C CYS A 180 5.19 6.14 -10.02
N PHE A 181 4.63 5.14 -10.73
CA PHE A 181 5.33 4.10 -11.47
C PHE A 181 4.79 4.02 -12.91
N PRO A 182 4.98 5.08 -13.72
CA PRO A 182 4.56 5.04 -15.12
C PRO A 182 5.29 3.92 -15.83
N SER A 183 4.52 3.02 -16.45
CA SER A 183 5.07 1.90 -17.21
C SER A 183 5.87 2.45 -18.39
N GLU A 184 7.15 2.09 -18.48
CA GLU A 184 7.86 2.16 -19.76
C GLU A 184 7.28 1.09 -20.72
N ASP A 185 7.40 1.30 -22.04
CA ASP A 185 6.87 0.35 -23.04
C ASP A 185 7.36 -1.08 -22.76
N GLY A 186 6.46 -1.94 -22.26
CA GLY A 186 6.75 -3.34 -21.90
C GLY A 186 6.70 -3.67 -20.41
N GLU A 187 6.49 -2.70 -19.52
CA GLU A 187 6.36 -2.96 -18.07
C GLU A 187 4.98 -3.56 -17.71
N GLN A 188 5.00 -4.52 -16.79
CA GLN A 188 3.82 -5.32 -16.46
C GLN A 188 2.81 -4.51 -15.61
N ASP A 189 1.66 -4.17 -16.20
CA ASP A 189 0.53 -3.61 -15.44
C ASP A 189 -0.02 -4.66 -14.45
N TYR A 190 0.40 -4.52 -13.19
CA TYR A 190 0.03 -5.40 -12.10
C TYR A 190 -1.47 -5.36 -11.79
N CYS A 191 -2.14 -4.24 -12.07
CA CYS A 191 -3.56 -4.06 -11.82
C CYS A 191 -4.41 -4.80 -12.86
N SER A 192 -3.99 -4.85 -14.14
CA SER A 192 -4.72 -5.56 -15.20
C SER A 192 -4.34 -7.04 -15.36
N ALA A 193 -3.18 -7.48 -14.86
CA ALA A 193 -2.71 -8.87 -14.99
C ALA A 193 -3.67 -9.96 -14.44
N LEU A 194 -4.61 -9.60 -13.56
CA LEU A 194 -5.67 -10.51 -13.11
C LEU A 194 -6.78 -10.75 -14.14
N HIS A 195 -7.08 -9.77 -15.00
CA HIS A 195 -8.01 -9.95 -16.12
C HIS A 195 -7.47 -10.96 -17.12
N TRP A 196 -6.17 -10.94 -17.39
CA TRP A 196 -5.50 -11.87 -18.29
C TRP A 196 -5.64 -13.35 -17.86
N ARG A 197 -5.44 -13.65 -16.56
CA ARG A 197 -5.62 -15.01 -16.04
C ARG A 197 -7.08 -15.47 -16.03
N LYS A 198 -8.03 -14.55 -15.85
CA LYS A 198 -9.48 -14.85 -15.87
C LYS A 198 -9.99 -15.07 -17.30
N GLY A 199 -9.43 -14.36 -18.29
CA GLY A 199 -9.69 -14.58 -19.72
C GLY A 199 -9.25 -15.96 -20.21
N ARG A 200 -8.02 -16.38 -19.89
CA ARG A 200 -7.52 -17.73 -20.24
C ARG A 200 -8.33 -18.86 -19.60
N LYS A 201 -8.75 -18.73 -18.34
CA LYS A 201 -9.61 -19.73 -17.70
C LYS A 201 -11.00 -19.85 -18.34
N ARG A 202 -11.57 -18.75 -18.84
CA ARG A 202 -12.85 -18.76 -19.58
C ARG A 202 -12.72 -19.36 -20.98
N GLN A 203 -11.56 -19.21 -21.63
CA GLN A 203 -11.29 -19.84 -22.93
C GLN A 203 -11.09 -21.36 -22.79
N LEU A 204 -10.39 -21.83 -21.76
CA LEU A 204 -10.20 -23.26 -21.49
C LEU A 204 -11.47 -24.01 -20.99
N GLN A 205 -12.52 -23.29 -20.60
CA GLN A 205 -13.81 -23.88 -20.21
C GLN A 205 -14.84 -23.90 -21.35
N LYS A 206 -14.47 -23.38 -22.53
CA LYS A 206 -15.31 -23.34 -23.73
C LYS A 206 -14.79 -24.25 -24.86
N THR A 207 -13.81 -25.10 -24.55
CA THR A 207 -13.27 -26.14 -25.42
C THR A 207 -13.53 -27.48 -24.77
#